data_AF-A0AAU6SMX5-F1
#
_entry.id   AF-A0AAU6SMX5-F1
#
_cell.length_a   1.000
_cell.length_b   1.000
_cell.length_c   1.000
_cell.angle_alpha   90.00
_cell.angle_beta   90.00
_cell.angle_gamma   90.00
#
_symmetry.space_group_name_H-M   'P 1'
#
loop_
_entity.id
_entity.type
_entity.pdbx_description
1 polymer ?
#
loop_
_entity_poly.entity_id
_entity_poly.type
_entity_poly.pdbx_seq_one_letter_code
_entity_poly.pdbx_strand_id
1 'polypeptide(L)'
;MVKRLCKLNRHDIRASLGDIHRLVAQTNYVCGSCARSSAEKGALCKPQPLLKTVKQSQTVAASVSGQVENTVLTPNKKTLKKQKKYQKKLAKVLKKQRKLLKKQHAINAKFAQLPVHPANPVLQLAQVH
;
A
#
# COMPACT_ATOMS: atom_id res chain seq x y z
N MET A 1 6.30 13.03 43.73
CA MET A 1 6.20 11.85 42.85
C MET A 1 5.08 12.08 41.84
N VAL A 2 5.38 12.15 40.54
CA VAL A 2 4.35 12.30 39.51
C VAL A 2 3.60 10.97 39.37
N LYS A 3 2.27 10.98 39.57
CA LYS A 3 1.44 9.80 39.38
C LYS A 3 1.46 9.42 37.90
N ARG A 4 1.77 8.16 37.61
CA ARG A 4 1.76 7.64 36.23
C ARG A 4 0.38 7.86 35.61
N LEU A 5 0.35 8.28 34.35
CA LEU A 5 -0.87 8.46 33.57
C LEU A 5 -1.75 7.21 33.64
N CYS A 6 -1.17 6.00 33.56
CA CYS A 6 -1.92 4.74 33.62
C CYS A 6 -2.62 4.45 34.95
N LYS A 7 -2.30 5.17 36.03
CA LYS A 7 -2.85 4.95 37.38
C LYS A 7 -3.84 6.04 37.83
N LEU A 8 -4.13 7.01 36.97
CA LEU A 8 -5.13 8.05 37.27
C LEU A 8 -6.53 7.46 37.28
N ASN A 9 -7.27 7.73 38.36
CA ASN A 9 -8.67 7.35 38.51
C ASN A 9 -9.60 8.38 37.82
N ARG A 10 -10.89 8.07 37.68
CA ARG A 10 -11.89 8.93 37.01
C ARG A 10 -11.93 10.37 37.55
N HIS A 11 -11.72 10.54 38.85
CA HIS A 11 -11.73 11.85 39.51
C HIS A 11 -10.47 12.65 39.19
N ASP A 12 -9.30 11.99 39.24
CA ASP A 12 -8.03 12.62 38.89
C ASP A 12 -8.01 13.06 37.41
N ILE A 13 -8.61 12.24 36.52
CA ILE A 13 -8.74 12.57 35.09
C ILE A 13 -9.52 13.86 34.92
N ARG A 14 -10.68 14.01 35.58
CA ARG A 14 -11.49 15.24 35.51
C ARG A 14 -10.76 16.45 36.08
N ALA A 15 -9.99 16.27 37.15
CA ALA A 15 -9.25 17.36 37.79
C ALA A 15 -8.03 17.83 36.97
N SER A 16 -7.44 16.96 36.13
CA SER A 16 -6.18 17.22 35.43
C SER A 16 -6.26 17.08 33.90
N LEU A 17 -7.43 17.36 33.30
CA LEU A 17 -7.64 17.24 31.85
C LEU A 17 -6.64 18.05 31.02
N GLY A 18 -6.28 19.26 31.46
CA GLY A 18 -5.33 20.12 30.75
C GLY A 18 -3.93 19.51 30.65
N ASP A 19 -3.41 18.99 31.77
CA ASP A 19 -2.11 18.33 31.81
C ASP A 19 -2.10 17.04 30.97
N ILE A 20 -3.19 16.28 31.01
CA ILE A 20 -3.37 15.08 30.19
C ILE A 20 -3.35 15.45 28.70
N HIS A 21 -4.08 16.50 28.30
CA HIS A 21 -4.09 16.96 26.91
C HIS A 21 -2.68 17.37 26.45
N ARG A 22 -1.91 18.07 27.28
CA ARG A 22 -0.52 18.45 26.95
C ARG A 22 0.38 17.22 26.78
N LEU A 23 0.25 16.24 27.66
CA LEU A 23 1.06 15.01 27.64
C LEU A 23 0.74 14.12 26.43
N VAL A 24 -0.53 14.09 26.02
CA VAL A 24 -1.03 13.28 24.90
C VAL A 24 -0.84 14.01 23.56
N ALA A 25 -0.77 15.35 23.52
CA ALA A 25 -0.61 16.12 22.28
C ALA A 25 0.62 15.72 21.44
N GLN A 26 1.67 15.21 22.10
CA GLN A 26 2.89 14.74 21.44
C GLN A 26 3.12 13.27 21.77
N THR A 27 2.39 12.34 21.13
CA THR A 27 2.53 10.91 21.45
C THR A 27 3.81 10.31 20.86
N ASN A 28 4.70 9.79 21.72
CA ASN A 28 5.84 8.96 21.30
C ASN A 28 5.70 7.50 21.73
N TYR A 29 4.88 7.24 22.76
CA TYR A 29 4.70 5.93 23.36
C TYR A 29 3.21 5.66 23.63
N VAL A 30 2.81 4.40 23.52
CA VAL A 30 1.50 3.89 23.91
C VAL A 30 1.65 2.80 24.96
N CYS A 31 0.71 2.69 25.89
CA CYS A 31 0.72 1.64 26.89
C CYS A 31 0.12 0.35 26.30
N GLY A 32 0.87 -0.75 26.34
CA GLY A 32 0.39 -2.04 25.82
C GLY A 32 -0.78 -2.66 26.59
N SER A 33 -1.09 -2.22 27.82
CA SER A 33 -2.18 -2.78 28.63
C SER A 33 -3.45 -1.94 28.71
N CYS A 34 -3.33 -0.61 28.68
CA CYS A 34 -4.48 0.29 28.83
C CYS A 34 -4.62 1.31 27.71
N ALA A 35 -3.81 1.18 26.65
CA ALA A 35 -3.84 2.00 25.43
C ALA A 35 -3.72 3.53 25.63
N ARG A 36 -3.33 4.00 26.81
CA ARG A 36 -3.02 5.43 27.03
C ARG A 36 -1.73 5.80 26.30
N SER A 37 -1.68 7.01 25.75
CA SER A 37 -0.53 7.54 25.02
C SER A 37 0.13 8.69 25.76
N SER A 38 1.44 8.85 25.58
CA SER A 38 2.23 9.91 26.22
C SER A 38 3.49 10.22 25.42
N ALA A 39 3.97 11.46 25.52
CA ALA A 39 5.29 11.86 25.05
C ALA A 39 6.43 11.13 25.79
N GLU A 40 6.21 10.85 27.07
CA GLU A 40 7.22 10.35 28.00
C GLU A 40 6.98 8.87 28.35
N LYS A 41 8.08 8.09 28.38
CA LYS A 41 8.09 6.67 28.75
C LYS A 41 7.67 6.44 30.22
N GLY A 42 8.07 7.34 31.13
CA GLY A 42 7.85 7.22 32.58
C GLY A 42 6.39 7.40 33.02
N ALA A 43 5.55 8.02 32.19
CA ALA A 43 4.13 8.20 32.47
C ALA A 43 3.30 6.91 32.28
N LEU A 44 3.87 5.89 31.65
CA LEU A 44 3.15 4.66 31.25
C LEU A 44 3.62 3.46 32.09
N CYS A 45 2.72 2.50 32.35
CA CYS A 45 3.10 1.28 33.07
C CYS A 45 3.79 0.24 32.16
N LYS A 46 3.37 0.14 30.89
CA LYS A 46 3.96 -0.74 29.87
C LYS A 46 4.20 0.04 28.57
N PRO A 47 5.16 0.98 28.54
CA PRO A 47 5.40 1.82 27.38
C PRO A 47 5.89 0.98 26.19
N GLN A 48 5.25 1.15 25.05
CA GLN A 48 5.67 0.65 23.75
C GLN A 48 5.90 1.86 22.84
N PRO A 49 7.04 1.93 22.13
CA PRO A 49 7.33 3.03 21.22
C PRO A 49 6.33 3.01 20.06
N LEU A 50 5.74 4.17 19.77
CA LEU A 50 5.00 4.37 18.53
C LEU A 50 6.00 4.58 17.41
N LEU A 51 5.86 3.81 16.33
CA LEU A 51 6.60 4.07 15.09
C LEU A 51 6.20 5.47 14.62
N LYS A 52 7.17 6.39 14.61
CA LYS A 52 6.94 7.77 14.18
C LYS A 52 6.74 7.78 12.67
N THR A 53 5.52 7.58 12.21
CA THR A 53 5.15 7.96 10.85
C THR A 53 5.24 9.49 10.82
N VAL A 54 6.23 9.99 10.08
CA VAL A 54 6.51 11.42 9.94
C VAL A 54 5.20 12.18 9.69
N LYS A 55 4.86 13.05 10.64
CA LYS A 55 3.76 14.03 10.66
C LYS A 55 2.89 14.06 9.39
N GLN A 56 1.75 13.37 9.41
CA GLN A 56 0.66 13.65 8.48
C GLN A 56 -0.12 14.86 8.99
N SER A 57 0.28 16.04 8.56
CA SER A 57 -0.66 17.15 8.47
C SER A 57 -1.65 16.81 7.35
N GLN A 58 -2.93 16.88 7.69
CA GLN A 58 -4.08 16.48 6.88
C GLN A 58 -4.07 17.12 5.48
N THR A 59 -4.23 16.31 4.44
CA THR A 59 -5.13 16.63 3.32
C THR A 59 -5.94 15.37 3.01
N VAL A 60 -7.26 15.50 3.12
CA VAL A 60 -8.23 14.43 2.86
C VAL A 60 -8.42 14.29 1.35
N ALA A 61 -7.95 13.20 0.77
CA ALA A 61 -8.45 12.71 -0.50
C ALA A 61 -8.29 11.19 -0.55
N ALA A 62 -9.41 10.52 -0.78
CA ALA A 62 -9.56 9.08 -0.80
C ALA A 62 -8.54 8.39 -1.71
N SER A 63 -7.91 7.33 -1.20
CA SER A 63 -7.57 6.13 -1.97
C SER A 63 -7.28 4.98 -1.01
N VAL A 64 -8.23 4.05 -0.96
CA VAL A 64 -8.01 2.69 -0.49
C VAL A 64 -6.82 2.12 -1.25
N SER A 65 -5.75 1.80 -0.54
CA SER A 65 -4.73 0.85 -0.97
C SER A 65 -4.01 0.34 0.26
N GLY A 66 -4.31 -0.90 0.64
CA GLY A 66 -3.54 -1.63 1.64
C GLY A 66 -2.08 -1.68 1.23
N GLN A 67 -1.20 -1.17 2.08
CA GLN A 67 0.24 -1.34 1.94
C GLN A 67 0.83 -1.56 3.34
N VAL A 68 1.03 -2.84 3.58
CA VAL A 68 1.99 -3.52 4.45
C VAL A 68 3.12 -2.64 4.97
N GLU A 69 3.31 -2.76 6.27
CA GLU A 69 4.27 -2.05 7.09
C GLU A 69 5.70 -2.47 6.73
N ASN A 70 6.56 -1.49 6.44
CA ASN A 70 8.00 -1.68 6.33
C ASN A 70 8.57 -1.98 7.73
N THR A 71 8.43 -3.24 8.13
CA THR A 71 9.48 -3.88 8.93
C THR A 71 10.78 -3.69 8.15
N VAL A 72 11.84 -3.20 8.79
CA VAL A 72 13.20 -3.27 8.24
C VAL A 72 13.54 -4.75 8.08
N LEU A 73 13.08 -5.34 6.98
CA LEU A 73 13.53 -6.62 6.49
C LEU A 73 14.84 -6.29 5.80
N THR A 74 15.95 -6.52 6.49
CA THR A 74 17.24 -6.66 5.81
C THR A 74 17.00 -7.59 4.62
N PRO A 75 17.16 -7.12 3.37
CA PRO A 75 16.84 -7.95 2.24
C PRO A 75 17.85 -9.08 2.23
N ASN A 76 17.42 -10.28 2.60
CA ASN A 76 18.22 -11.47 2.44
C ASN A 76 18.66 -11.51 0.97
N LYS A 77 19.98 -11.45 0.71
CA LYS A 77 20.57 -11.34 -0.65
C LYS A 77 20.02 -12.44 -1.58
N LYS A 78 19.61 -13.59 -1.02
CA LYS A 78 18.97 -14.69 -1.77
C LYS A 78 17.57 -14.32 -2.28
N THR A 79 16.75 -13.65 -1.47
CA THR A 79 15.40 -13.21 -1.84
C THR A 79 15.44 -12.11 -2.91
N LEU A 80 16.36 -11.16 -2.79
CA LEU A 80 16.54 -10.10 -3.79
C LEU A 80 17.00 -10.66 -5.15
N LYS A 81 17.90 -11.65 -5.17
CA LYS A 81 18.33 -12.34 -6.40
C LYS A 81 17.17 -13.10 -7.06
N LYS A 82 16.32 -13.77 -6.27
CA LYS A 82 15.10 -14.45 -6.78
C LYS A 82 14.12 -13.44 -7.41
N GLN A 83 13.86 -12.32 -6.73
CA GLN A 83 13.00 -11.25 -7.24
C GLN A 83 13.53 -10.65 -8.55
N LYS A 84 14.84 -10.35 -8.64
CA LYS A 84 15.47 -9.84 -9.87
C LYS A 84 15.39 -10.85 -11.02
N LYS A 85 15.52 -12.15 -10.75
CA LYS A 85 15.37 -13.21 -11.77
C LYS A 85 13.92 -13.27 -12.27
N TYR A 86 12.94 -13.16 -11.37
CA TYR A 86 11.52 -13.10 -11.73
C TYR A 86 11.21 -11.87 -12.61
N GLN A 87 11.68 -10.69 -12.22
CA GLN A 87 11.51 -9.46 -13.01
C GLN A 87 12.14 -9.58 -14.41
N LYS A 88 13.32 -10.19 -14.54
CA LYS A 88 13.93 -10.46 -15.86
C LYS A 88 13.10 -11.43 -16.71
N LYS A 89 12.48 -12.44 -16.11
CA LYS A 89 11.55 -13.34 -16.83
C LYS A 89 10.34 -12.56 -17.33
N LEU A 90 9.75 -11.71 -16.49
CA LEU A 90 8.61 -10.87 -16.85
C LEU A 90 8.95 -9.93 -18.02
N ALA A 91 10.11 -9.28 -17.97
CA ALA A 91 10.58 -8.42 -19.06
C ALA A 91 10.76 -9.18 -20.39
N LYS A 92 11.22 -10.44 -20.36
CA LYS A 92 11.32 -11.28 -21.55
C LYS A 92 9.94 -11.62 -22.13
N VAL A 93 8.97 -11.92 -21.28
CA VAL A 93 7.58 -12.18 -21.70
C VAL A 93 6.98 -10.94 -22.36
N LEU A 94 7.13 -9.76 -21.75
CA LEU A 94 6.64 -8.50 -22.33
C LEU A 94 7.30 -8.19 -23.68
N LYS A 95 8.60 -8.47 -23.84
CA LYS A 95 9.28 -8.32 -25.13
C LYS A 95 8.71 -9.27 -26.19
N LYS A 96 8.34 -10.51 -25.83
CA LYS A 96 7.68 -11.47 -26.73
C LYS A 96 6.28 -10.97 -27.13
N GLN A 97 5.46 -10.54 -26.17
CA GLN A 97 4.12 -9.99 -26.44
C GLN A 97 4.17 -8.80 -27.41
N ARG A 98 5.10 -7.85 -27.19
CA ARG A 98 5.28 -6.71 -28.11
C ARG A 98 5.68 -7.13 -29.52
N LYS A 99 6.58 -8.12 -29.66
CA LYS A 99 6.98 -8.63 -30.99
C LYS A 99 5.82 -9.31 -31.70
N LEU A 100 5.02 -10.09 -30.97
CA LEU A 100 3.85 -10.77 -31.50
C LEU A 100 2.81 -9.75 -31.98
N LEU A 101 2.54 -8.72 -31.17
CA LEU A 101 1.62 -7.63 -31.53
C LEU A 101 2.08 -6.90 -32.81
N LYS A 102 3.37 -6.61 -32.94
CA LYS A 102 3.92 -6.00 -34.17
C LYS A 102 3.71 -6.89 -35.41
N LYS A 103 3.87 -8.21 -35.27
CA LYS A 103 3.59 -9.16 -36.36
C LYS A 103 2.11 -9.16 -36.71
N GLN A 104 1.22 -9.17 -35.70
CA GLN A 104 -0.22 -9.10 -35.92
C GLN A 104 -0.59 -7.82 -36.69
N HIS A 105 -0.07 -6.66 -36.28
CA HIS A 105 -0.31 -5.41 -37.00
C HIS A 105 0.22 -5.43 -38.43
N ALA A 106 1.42 -5.97 -38.66
CA ALA A 106 1.98 -6.09 -40.00
C ALA A 106 1.14 -7.01 -40.91
N ILE A 107 0.64 -8.12 -40.36
CA ILE A 107 -0.28 -9.02 -41.06
C ILE A 107 -1.60 -8.30 -41.37
N ASN A 108 -2.21 -7.66 -40.39
CA ASN A 108 -3.45 -6.91 -40.56
C ASN A 108 -3.30 -5.77 -41.59
N ALA A 109 -2.16 -5.07 -41.59
CA ALA A 109 -1.87 -4.03 -42.57
C ALA A 109 -1.77 -4.60 -43.99
N LYS A 110 -1.16 -5.78 -44.17
CA LYS A 110 -1.14 -6.47 -45.47
C LYS A 110 -2.54 -6.89 -45.91
N PHE A 111 -3.35 -7.43 -44.99
CA PHE A 111 -4.75 -7.75 -45.27
C PHE A 111 -5.58 -6.52 -45.65
N ALA A 112 -5.35 -5.38 -44.99
CA ALA A 112 -6.04 -4.13 -45.31
C ALA A 112 -5.63 -3.52 -46.66
N GLN A 113 -4.42 -3.85 -47.15
CA GLN A 113 -3.94 -3.43 -48.48
C GLN A 113 -4.40 -4.36 -49.61
N LEU A 114 -4.92 -5.54 -49.28
CA LEU A 114 -5.58 -6.35 -50.30
C LEU A 114 -6.84 -5.61 -50.72
N PRO A 115 -7.07 -5.39 -52.03
CA PRO A 115 -8.34 -4.86 -52.49
C PRO A 115 -9.42 -5.81 -51.99
N VAL A 116 -10.30 -5.29 -51.14
CA VAL A 116 -11.60 -5.91 -50.87
C VAL A 116 -12.29 -5.95 -52.22
N HIS A 117 -12.18 -7.07 -52.93
CA HIS A 117 -13.18 -7.41 -53.90
C HIS A 117 -14.50 -7.42 -53.13
N PRO A 118 -15.53 -6.68 -53.58
CA PRO A 118 -16.82 -6.69 -52.91
C PRO A 118 -17.26 -8.14 -52.77
N ALA A 119 -17.67 -8.48 -51.55
CA ALA A 119 -18.03 -9.82 -51.15
C ALA A 119 -18.86 -10.51 -52.24
N ASN A 120 -18.42 -11.70 -52.64
CA ASN A 120 -19.33 -12.67 -53.23
C ASN A 120 -20.39 -12.95 -52.13
N PRO A 121 -21.70 -12.72 -52.36
CA PRO A 121 -22.73 -12.70 -51.30
C PRO A 121 -23.12 -14.09 -50.76
N VAL A 122 -22.19 -15.05 -50.75
CA VAL A 122 -22.40 -16.41 -50.25
C VAL A 122 -21.43 -16.67 -49.11
N LEU A 123 -21.66 -16.01 -47.98
CA LEU A 123 -21.27 -16.47 -46.63
C LEU A 123 -21.84 -15.50 -45.58
N GLN A 124 -23.15 -15.31 -45.64
CA GLN A 124 -23.91 -14.65 -44.58
C GLN A 124 -24.98 -15.60 -44.06
N LEU A 125 -24.55 -16.81 -43.68
CA LEU A 125 -25.44 -17.81 -43.09
C LEU A 125 -24.76 -18.65 -42.00
N ALA A 126 -24.19 -17.97 -41.02
CA ALA A 126 -23.83 -18.63 -39.75
C ALA A 126 -23.98 -17.65 -38.58
N GLN A 127 -25.13 -16.98 -38.50
CA GLN A 127 -25.59 -16.32 -37.28
C GLN A 127 -27.11 -16.15 -37.32
N VAL A 128 -27.82 -17.27 -37.23
CA VAL A 128 -29.19 -17.29 -36.72
C VAL A 128 -29.33 -18.55 -35.86
N HIS A 129 -29.84 -18.35 -34.64
CA HIS A 129 -30.07 -19.27 -33.52
C HIS A 129 -28.89 -19.52 -32.57
#